data_AF-A0ABD2E7P8-F1
#
_entry.id   AF-A0ABD2E7P8-F1
#
_cell.length_a   1.000
_cell.length_b   1.000
_cell.length_c   1.000
_cell.angle_alpha   90.00
_cell.angle_beta   90.00
_cell.angle_gamma   90.00
#
_symmetry.space_group_name_H-M   'P 1'
#
loop_
_entity.id
_entity.type
_entity.pdbx_description
1 polymer ?
#
loop_
_entity_poly.entity_id
_entity_poly.type
_entity_poly.pdbx_seq_one_letter_code
_entity_poly.pdbx_strand_id
1 'polypeptide(L)'
;MSSRVHSLVSPILTRPPSAVPRAKDPPPPGPEHLPLPEASAEAIDFLSSLRQEELQMLFFSETLAMISDTGEPQGELTIEVERGKYKDEFGVMSSCPFVHAFSRGFLDKMLCGNSLLGYLSWNLEAREQHSHEFIKQALGFQTIQVGRQQAEVFIVEQTVHSEEGIPMSCQYYLLPDGHLAKRIQVGSPGCCIITKMPIMREEDEIEPRPVFEKKPLVWEEDMELYSRFLDRKEELRLSHTSYLRQHPEAHALISDFLLFLLLRQPEDVVTFAAEYFGPFAARRPATRALRSSNRPSPFRSLDPEWDAGSGED
;
A
#
# COMPACT_ATOMS: atom_id res chain seq x y z
N MET A 1 -23.60 1.47 51.69
CA MET A 1 -24.27 0.48 50.82
C MET A 1 -24.32 1.07 49.44
N SER A 2 -23.39 0.63 48.60
CA SER A 2 -22.92 1.36 47.42
C SER A 2 -23.79 1.10 46.20
N SER A 3 -24.14 2.20 45.55
CA SER A 3 -24.76 2.28 44.23
C SER A 3 -23.91 1.53 43.19
N ARG A 4 -24.55 0.65 42.41
CA ARG A 4 -23.98 0.00 41.22
C ARG A 4 -24.78 0.45 40.01
N VAL A 5 -24.14 1.27 39.17
CA VAL A 5 -24.58 1.54 37.80
C VAL A 5 -24.09 0.35 36.96
N HIS A 6 -25.03 -0.38 36.39
CA HIS A 6 -24.76 -1.59 35.63
C HIS A 6 -24.26 -1.26 34.22
N SER A 7 -23.06 -1.75 33.94
CA SER A 7 -22.56 -2.08 32.61
C SER A 7 -23.48 -3.10 31.95
N LEU A 8 -23.86 -2.86 30.70
CA LEU A 8 -24.46 -3.85 29.82
C LEU A 8 -23.55 -4.03 28.60
N VAL A 9 -22.67 -5.03 28.74
CA VAL A 9 -22.10 -5.81 27.65
C VAL A 9 -23.26 -6.37 26.82
N SER A 10 -23.18 -6.24 25.49
CA SER A 10 -24.06 -6.95 24.55
C SER A 10 -23.33 -8.18 24.01
N PRO A 11 -23.76 -9.41 24.34
CA PRO A 11 -23.36 -10.61 23.63
C PRO A 11 -24.48 -11.11 22.72
N ILE A 12 -24.06 -11.52 21.53
CA ILE A 12 -24.48 -12.72 20.78
C ILE A 12 -25.89 -13.24 21.12
N LEU A 13 -26.77 -13.04 20.14
CA LEU A 13 -28.19 -13.37 20.13
C LEU A 13 -28.46 -14.86 20.44
N THR A 14 -29.06 -15.14 21.60
CA THR A 14 -29.77 -16.40 21.89
C THR A 14 -31.21 -16.09 22.32
N ARG A 15 -32.17 -16.78 21.70
CA ARG A 15 -33.63 -16.55 21.82
C ARG A 15 -34.24 -17.30 23.02
N PRO A 16 -35.21 -16.74 23.78
CA PRO A 16 -35.89 -17.44 24.88
C PRO A 16 -37.21 -18.15 24.47
N PRO A 17 -37.78 -19.02 25.34
CA PRO A 17 -38.89 -19.93 25.02
C PRO A 17 -40.29 -19.29 25.06
N SER A 18 -41.24 -20.00 24.45
CA SER A 18 -42.57 -19.58 24.00
C SER A 18 -43.64 -19.33 25.07
N ALA A 19 -44.49 -18.32 24.82
CA ALA A 19 -45.92 -18.38 25.07
C ALA A 19 -46.68 -17.81 23.84
N VAL A 20 -47.63 -18.59 23.31
CA VAL A 20 -48.42 -18.37 22.08
C VAL A 20 -49.53 -17.33 22.37
N PRO A 21 -49.79 -16.32 21.50
CA PRO A 21 -50.79 -16.52 20.44
C PRO A 21 -50.55 -15.79 19.09
N ARG A 22 -50.95 -16.55 18.04
CA ARG A 22 -51.39 -16.19 16.69
C ARG A 22 -50.33 -15.87 15.62
N ALA A 23 -50.51 -16.61 14.52
CA ALA A 23 -49.60 -16.84 13.42
C ALA A 23 -49.22 -15.57 12.65
N LYS A 24 -47.92 -15.39 12.48
CA LYS A 24 -47.31 -14.65 11.36
C LYS A 24 -46.21 -15.53 10.78
N ASP A 25 -46.22 -15.61 9.46
CA ASP A 25 -45.45 -16.56 8.65
C ASP A 25 -43.94 -16.52 8.95
N PRO A 26 -43.23 -17.67 8.84
CA PRO A 26 -41.82 -17.74 9.16
C PRO A 26 -40.98 -16.91 8.16
N PRO A 27 -39.99 -16.12 8.63
CA PRO A 27 -39.02 -15.47 7.76
C PRO A 27 -38.09 -16.54 7.13
N PRO A 28 -37.55 -16.28 5.93
CA PRO A 28 -36.73 -17.25 5.21
C PRO A 28 -35.43 -17.54 5.98
N PRO A 29 -34.92 -18.79 5.93
CA PRO A 29 -33.65 -19.13 6.56
C PRO A 29 -32.53 -18.30 5.92
N GLY A 30 -31.73 -17.63 6.76
CA GLY A 30 -30.50 -16.96 6.35
C GLY A 30 -29.46 -17.98 5.87
N PRO A 31 -28.52 -17.58 5.01
CA PRO A 31 -27.57 -18.50 4.40
C PRO A 31 -26.74 -19.22 5.47
N GLU A 32 -26.91 -20.53 5.54
CA GLU A 32 -26.08 -21.45 6.31
C GLU A 32 -24.62 -21.30 5.87
N HIS A 33 -23.71 -21.42 6.84
CA HIS A 33 -22.25 -21.38 6.67
C HIS A 33 -21.82 -22.18 5.44
N LEU A 34 -21.36 -21.48 4.39
CA LEU A 34 -20.59 -22.12 3.33
C LEU A 34 -19.33 -22.73 3.97
N PRO A 35 -18.95 -23.97 3.62
CA PRO A 35 -17.71 -24.56 4.10
C PRO A 35 -16.54 -23.66 3.68
N LEU A 36 -15.58 -23.49 4.60
CA LEU A 36 -14.35 -22.77 4.29
C LEU A 36 -13.68 -23.44 3.08
N PRO A 37 -13.11 -22.66 2.15
CA PRO A 37 -12.38 -23.22 1.01
C PRO A 37 -11.29 -24.16 1.50
N GLU A 38 -11.27 -25.38 0.99
CA GLU A 38 -10.22 -26.35 1.26
C GLU A 38 -8.99 -26.01 0.41
N ALA A 39 -7.80 -26.12 0.99
CA ALA A 39 -6.56 -25.88 0.25
C ALA A 39 -6.38 -26.97 -0.83
N SER A 40 -5.93 -26.57 -2.02
CA SER A 40 -5.58 -27.53 -3.07
C SER A 40 -4.39 -28.40 -2.64
N ALA A 41 -4.39 -29.68 -3.01
CA ALA A 41 -3.28 -30.60 -2.75
C ALA A 41 -1.92 -30.02 -3.19
N GLU A 42 -1.87 -29.34 -4.33
CA GLU A 42 -0.66 -28.69 -4.85
C GLU A 42 -0.08 -27.64 -3.89
N ALA A 43 -0.94 -26.87 -3.21
CA ALA A 43 -0.51 -25.85 -2.25
C ALA A 43 0.01 -26.48 -0.95
N ILE A 44 -0.61 -27.58 -0.52
CA ILE A 44 -0.17 -28.35 0.66
C ILE A 44 1.19 -28.98 0.38
N ASP A 45 1.35 -29.62 -0.79
CA ASP A 45 2.60 -30.23 -1.22
C ASP A 45 3.70 -29.18 -1.37
N PHE A 46 3.38 -28.01 -1.92
CA PHE A 46 4.34 -26.90 -2.01
C PHE A 46 4.81 -26.42 -0.64
N LEU A 47 3.88 -26.10 0.27
CA LEU A 47 4.22 -25.59 1.61
C LEU A 47 5.01 -26.61 2.45
N SER A 48 4.68 -27.90 2.33
CA SER A 48 5.40 -28.97 3.01
C SER A 48 6.78 -29.27 2.40
N SER A 49 7.02 -28.85 1.15
CA SER A 49 8.32 -29.00 0.48
C SER A 49 9.35 -27.92 0.85
N LEU A 50 8.92 -26.83 1.50
CA LEU A 50 9.80 -25.71 1.85
C LEU A 50 10.88 -26.13 2.83
N ARG A 51 12.14 -25.91 2.46
CA ARG A 51 13.28 -26.21 3.34
C ARG A 51 13.57 -25.07 4.31
N GLN A 52 14.33 -25.38 5.34
CA GLN A 52 14.72 -24.40 6.35
C GLN A 52 15.46 -23.19 5.75
N GLU A 53 16.31 -23.40 4.75
CA GLU A 53 17.03 -22.30 4.07
C GLU A 53 16.07 -21.36 3.34
N GLU A 54 14.99 -21.90 2.79
CA GLU A 54 13.98 -21.12 2.07
C GLU A 54 13.12 -20.32 3.05
N LEU A 55 12.77 -20.91 4.20
CA LEU A 55 12.03 -20.22 5.27
C LEU A 55 12.84 -19.11 5.93
N GLN A 56 14.17 -19.14 5.89
CA GLN A 56 14.99 -18.02 6.38
C GLN A 56 14.84 -16.76 5.52
N MET A 57 14.33 -16.86 4.30
CA MET A 57 13.99 -15.69 3.48
C MET A 57 12.74 -14.97 3.99
N LEU A 58 11.99 -15.57 4.91
CA LEU A 58 10.84 -14.93 5.56
C LEU A 58 11.24 -13.91 6.63
N PHE A 59 12.54 -13.70 6.89
CA PHE A 59 12.96 -12.65 7.82
C PHE A 59 12.93 -11.29 7.15
N PHE A 60 11.87 -10.53 7.44
CA PHE A 60 11.66 -9.18 6.92
C PHE A 60 10.93 -8.34 7.96
N SER A 61 10.93 -7.03 7.72
CA SER A 61 10.08 -6.08 8.44
C SER A 61 9.43 -5.19 7.40
N GLU A 62 8.10 -5.10 7.43
CA GLU A 62 7.31 -4.31 6.50
C GLU A 62 6.24 -3.54 7.26
N THR A 63 5.96 -2.31 6.82
CA THR A 63 4.89 -1.47 7.36
C THR A 63 4.00 -0.97 6.23
N LEU A 64 2.72 -1.29 6.33
CA LEU A 64 1.68 -0.87 5.40
C LEU A 64 0.87 0.26 6.02
N ALA A 65 0.64 1.32 5.25
CA ALA A 65 -0.29 2.37 5.63
C ALA A 65 -1.74 1.88 5.47
N MET A 66 -2.55 2.03 6.51
CA MET A 66 -3.99 1.79 6.45
C MET A 66 -4.68 3.08 6.00
N ILE A 67 -5.45 3.03 4.92
CA ILE A 67 -6.15 4.18 4.32
C ILE A 67 -7.65 3.92 4.22
N SER A 68 -8.46 4.97 4.32
CA SER A 68 -9.91 4.92 4.08
C SER A 68 -10.26 4.70 2.60
N ASP A 69 -11.53 4.47 2.31
CA ASP A 69 -12.08 4.50 0.95
C ASP A 69 -11.94 5.88 0.26
N THR A 70 -11.89 6.95 1.06
CA THR A 70 -11.58 8.32 0.62
C THR A 70 -10.07 8.60 0.45
N GLY A 71 -9.20 7.64 0.82
CA GLY A 71 -7.74 7.75 0.74
C GLY A 71 -7.07 8.47 1.91
N GLU A 72 -7.78 8.72 3.00
CA GLU A 72 -7.22 9.34 4.21
C GLU A 72 -6.46 8.31 5.05
N PRO A 73 -5.29 8.67 5.63
CA PRO A 73 -4.53 7.76 6.49
C PRO A 73 -5.26 7.51 7.81
N GLN A 74 -5.53 6.23 8.11
CA GLN A 74 -6.21 5.80 9.33
C GLN A 74 -5.27 5.13 10.34
N GLY A 75 -4.10 4.68 9.90
CA GLY A 75 -3.14 4.00 10.76
C GLY A 75 -2.06 3.27 9.98
N GLU A 76 -1.43 2.32 10.64
CA GLU A 76 -0.41 1.44 10.04
C GLU A 76 -0.49 0.01 10.59
N LEU A 77 -0.11 -0.93 9.75
CA LEU A 77 0.09 -2.34 10.07
C LEU A 77 1.55 -2.69 9.81
N THR A 78 2.26 -3.11 10.85
CA THR A 78 3.63 -3.59 10.76
C THR A 78 3.65 -5.11 10.96
N ILE A 79 4.38 -5.81 10.10
CA ILE A 79 4.70 -7.23 10.28
C ILE A 79 6.21 -7.35 10.29
N GLU A 80 6.74 -7.88 11.37
CA GLU A 80 8.15 -8.17 11.54
C GLU A 80 8.33 -9.66 11.81
N VAL A 81 9.25 -10.26 11.09
CA VAL A 81 9.64 -11.65 11.25
C VAL A 81 11.14 -11.69 11.45
N GLU A 82 11.55 -12.17 12.62
CA GLU A 82 12.95 -12.21 13.01
C GLU A 82 13.35 -13.60 13.55
N ARG A 83 14.66 -13.76 13.78
CA ARG A 83 15.19 -15.01 14.34
C ARG A 83 14.97 -15.02 15.86
N GLY A 84 13.95 -15.75 16.29
CA GLY A 84 13.66 -16.04 17.69
C GLY A 84 14.48 -17.19 18.25
N LYS A 85 14.50 -17.26 19.58
CA LYS A 85 14.96 -18.42 20.34
C LYS A 85 13.81 -18.89 21.23
N TYR A 86 13.33 -20.11 20.98
CA TYR A 86 12.24 -20.71 21.74
C TYR A 86 12.78 -21.82 22.63
N LYS A 87 12.27 -21.87 23.87
CA LYS A 87 12.58 -22.91 24.84
C LYS A 87 11.44 -23.91 24.84
N ASP A 88 11.72 -25.16 24.49
CA ASP A 88 10.71 -26.20 24.53
C ASP A 88 10.43 -26.69 25.96
N GLU A 89 9.47 -27.60 26.08
CA GLU A 89 9.05 -28.23 27.34
C GLU A 89 10.17 -29.00 28.05
N PHE A 90 11.20 -29.46 27.32
CA PHE A 90 12.39 -30.13 27.86
C PHE A 90 13.50 -29.14 28.23
N GLY A 91 13.26 -27.86 27.99
CA GLY A 91 14.17 -26.76 28.27
C GLY A 91 15.28 -26.58 27.25
N VAL A 92 15.19 -27.23 26.09
CA VAL A 92 16.14 -27.09 24.99
C VAL A 92 15.84 -25.81 24.24
N MET A 93 16.89 -25.01 24.00
CA MET A 93 16.78 -23.78 23.22
C MET A 93 16.97 -24.10 21.73
N SER A 94 15.99 -23.72 20.92
CA SER A 94 16.06 -23.86 19.46
C SER A 94 15.85 -22.50 18.76
N SER A 95 16.52 -22.30 17.62
CA SER A 95 16.28 -21.14 16.78
C SER A 95 15.06 -21.40 15.91
N CYS A 96 14.18 -20.42 15.82
CA CYS A 96 12.95 -20.50 15.04
C CYS A 96 12.46 -19.10 14.61
N PRO A 97 11.54 -18.99 13.65
CA PRO A 97 10.93 -17.70 13.32
C PRO A 97 10.09 -17.15 14.48
N PHE A 98 10.30 -15.87 14.80
CA PHE A 98 9.46 -15.09 15.70
C PHE A 98 8.75 -14.02 14.88
N VAL A 99 7.43 -13.97 15.01
CA VAL A 99 6.56 -13.07 14.27
C VAL A 99 5.95 -12.06 15.23
N HIS A 100 6.07 -10.79 14.88
CA HIS A 100 5.36 -9.68 15.52
C HIS A 100 4.51 -8.97 14.47
N ALA A 101 3.19 -9.15 14.55
CA ALA A 101 2.24 -8.34 13.80
C ALA A 101 1.65 -7.28 14.73
N PHE A 102 1.75 -6.02 14.35
CA PHE A 102 1.31 -4.88 15.15
C PHE A 102 0.46 -3.95 14.29
N SER A 103 -0.74 -3.61 14.74
CA SER A 103 -1.54 -2.57 14.10
C SER A 103 -1.80 -1.43 15.06
N ARG A 104 -1.82 -0.20 14.54
CA ARG A 104 -2.32 0.97 15.26
C ARG A 104 -3.14 1.84 14.31
N GLY A 105 -4.18 2.44 14.84
CA GLY A 105 -5.02 3.37 14.10
C GLY A 105 -5.91 4.18 15.03
N PHE A 106 -6.81 4.96 14.45
CA PHE A 106 -7.74 5.79 15.20
C PHE A 106 -9.17 5.27 15.07
N LEU A 107 -9.85 5.13 16.20
CA LEU A 107 -11.28 4.89 16.28
C LEU A 107 -11.89 5.99 17.15
N ASP A 108 -12.84 6.76 16.62
CA ASP A 108 -13.48 7.89 17.32
C ASP A 108 -12.48 8.87 17.98
N LYS A 109 -11.38 9.18 17.27
CA LYS A 109 -10.24 10.02 17.74
C LYS A 109 -9.39 9.41 18.86
N MET A 110 -9.68 8.18 19.26
CA MET A 110 -8.90 7.43 20.24
C MET A 110 -7.88 6.54 19.51
N LEU A 111 -6.62 6.61 19.93
CA LEU A 111 -5.58 5.75 19.36
C LEU A 111 -5.77 4.35 19.91
N CYS A 112 -5.99 3.37 19.04
CA CYS A 112 -6.14 1.98 19.40
C CYS A 112 -5.29 1.09 18.51
N GLY A 113 -5.11 -0.16 18.90
CA GLY A 113 -4.33 -1.10 18.12
C GLY A 113 -4.29 -2.47 18.75
N ASN A 114 -3.62 -3.38 18.07
CA ASN A 114 -3.37 -4.72 18.58
C ASN A 114 -1.95 -5.18 18.23
N SER A 115 -1.49 -6.17 18.97
CA SER A 115 -0.18 -6.77 18.84
C SER A 115 -0.35 -8.27 18.97
N LEU A 116 0.05 -9.00 17.94
CA LEU A 116 0.11 -10.45 17.90
C LEU A 116 1.58 -10.86 17.84
N LEU A 117 2.02 -11.59 18.86
CA LEU A 117 3.36 -12.15 18.95
C LEU A 117 3.25 -13.67 18.82
N GLY A 118 4.16 -14.30 18.10
CA GLY A 118 4.18 -15.76 18.03
C GLY A 118 5.50 -16.36 17.59
N TYR A 119 5.78 -17.55 18.11
CA TYR A 119 6.88 -18.39 17.65
C TYR A 119 6.34 -19.46 16.70
N LEU A 120 6.98 -19.61 15.55
CA LEU A 120 6.64 -20.64 14.57
C LEU A 120 7.70 -21.74 14.55
N SER A 121 7.32 -22.98 14.27
CA SER A 121 8.26 -24.05 13.97
C SER A 121 8.82 -23.90 12.54
N TRP A 122 9.87 -24.65 12.20
CA TRP A 122 10.34 -24.76 10.81
C TRP A 122 9.35 -25.49 9.88
N ASN A 123 8.27 -26.05 10.42
CA ASN A 123 7.16 -26.60 9.65
C ASN A 123 5.96 -25.63 9.61
N LEU A 124 6.17 -24.35 9.97
CA LEU A 124 5.14 -23.31 10.03
C LEU A 124 4.01 -23.59 11.04
N GLU A 125 4.27 -24.39 12.06
CA GLU A 125 3.32 -24.64 13.14
C GLU A 125 3.50 -23.59 14.25
N ALA A 126 2.41 -22.98 14.72
CA ALA A 126 2.46 -22.09 15.86
C ALA A 126 2.84 -22.86 17.13
N ARG A 127 3.88 -22.39 17.83
CA ARG A 127 4.36 -22.96 19.10
C ARG A 127 3.76 -22.23 20.30
N GLU A 128 3.80 -20.91 20.24
CA GLU A 128 3.32 -20.03 21.28
C GLU A 128 2.81 -18.75 20.62
N GLN A 129 1.72 -18.20 21.16
CA GLN A 129 1.08 -17.00 20.63
C GLN A 129 0.57 -16.14 21.79
N HIS A 130 0.77 -14.81 21.68
CA HIS A 130 0.24 -13.83 22.62
C HIS A 130 -0.43 -12.70 21.84
N SER A 131 -1.70 -12.44 22.16
CA SER A 131 -2.47 -11.35 21.57
C SER A 131 -2.79 -10.29 22.62
N HIS A 132 -2.52 -9.03 22.28
CA HIS A 132 -2.84 -7.88 23.10
C HIS A 132 -3.53 -6.81 22.27
N GLU A 133 -4.66 -6.31 22.76
CA GLU A 133 -5.32 -5.12 22.23
C GLU A 133 -5.05 -3.96 23.17
N PHE A 134 -4.93 -2.74 22.64
CA PHE A 134 -4.73 -1.57 23.47
C PHE A 134 -5.53 -0.38 22.97
N ILE A 135 -5.85 0.48 23.93
CA ILE A 135 -6.47 1.77 23.73
C ILE A 135 -5.63 2.80 24.47
N LYS A 136 -5.34 3.93 23.83
CA LYS A 136 -4.62 5.07 24.41
C LYS A 136 -5.52 6.31 24.40
N GLN A 137 -5.65 6.92 25.57
CA GLN A 137 -6.40 8.13 25.80
C GLN A 137 -5.47 9.24 26.32
N ALA A 138 -5.54 10.41 25.70
CA ALA A 138 -4.87 11.60 26.21
C ALA A 138 -5.65 12.17 27.41
N LEU A 139 -4.98 12.35 28.55
CA LEU A 139 -5.56 12.93 29.75
C LEU A 139 -5.19 14.41 29.95
N GLY A 140 -4.36 14.97 29.06
CA GLY A 140 -3.95 16.38 29.08
C GLY A 140 -2.60 16.60 29.76
N PHE A 141 -2.39 17.80 30.29
CA PHE A 141 -1.13 18.23 30.88
C PHE A 141 -1.23 18.41 32.38
N GLN A 142 -0.12 18.15 33.09
CA GLN A 142 -0.01 18.39 34.52
C GLN A 142 1.42 18.82 34.87
N THR A 143 1.58 19.68 35.87
CA THR A 143 2.90 19.96 36.45
C THR A 143 3.23 18.95 37.53
N ILE A 144 4.41 18.33 37.43
CA ILE A 144 4.94 17.41 38.44
C ILE A 144 6.26 17.94 39.00
N GLN A 145 6.59 17.49 40.21
CA GLN A 145 7.88 17.74 40.84
C GLN A 145 8.83 16.57 40.54
N VAL A 146 9.99 16.90 39.96
CA VAL A 146 11.10 15.96 39.68
C VAL A 146 12.33 16.46 40.42
N GLY A 147 12.63 15.83 41.56
CA GLY A 147 13.70 16.29 42.45
C GLY A 147 13.39 17.68 43.03
N ARG A 148 14.13 18.70 42.58
CA ARG A 148 13.94 20.12 42.97
C ARG A 148 13.30 20.97 41.87
N GLN A 149 13.02 20.38 40.72
CA GLN A 149 12.53 21.10 39.54
C GLN A 149 11.07 20.75 39.29
N GLN A 150 10.32 21.71 38.76
CA GLN A 150 8.98 21.49 38.24
C GLN A 150 9.06 21.31 36.74
N ALA A 151 8.31 20.34 36.23
CA ALA A 151 8.18 20.10 34.80
C ALA A 151 6.71 19.88 34.45
N GLU A 152 6.27 20.46 33.34
CA GLU A 152 5.01 20.12 32.71
C GLU A 152 5.16 18.78 31.98
N VAL A 153 4.18 17.90 32.15
CA VAL A 153 4.14 16.58 31.52
C VAL A 153 2.80 16.37 30.84
N PHE A 154 2.84 15.71 29.69
CA PHE A 154 1.66 15.21 28.99
C PHE A 154 1.32 13.81 29.49
N ILE A 155 0.04 13.56 29.76
CA ILE A 155 -0.43 12.32 30.36
C ILE A 155 -1.18 11.49 29.31
N VAL A 156 -0.77 10.24 29.16
CA VAL A 156 -1.44 9.23 28.34
C VAL A 156 -1.83 8.07 29.22
N GLU A 157 -3.11 7.71 29.22
CA GLU A 157 -3.59 6.45 29.78
C GLU A 157 -3.66 5.39 28.68
N GLN A 158 -3.05 4.23 28.93
CA GLN A 158 -3.14 3.07 28.07
C GLN A 158 -3.82 1.94 28.82
N THR A 159 -4.90 1.41 28.23
CA THR A 159 -5.55 0.19 28.70
C THR A 159 -5.21 -0.94 27.73
N VAL A 160 -4.65 -2.03 28.25
CA VAL A 160 -4.30 -3.22 27.49
C VAL A 160 -5.24 -4.36 27.87
N HIS A 161 -5.79 -5.02 26.86
CA HIS A 161 -6.62 -6.22 26.97
C HIS A 161 -5.81 -7.40 26.43
N SER A 162 -5.77 -8.49 27.18
CA SER A 162 -5.23 -9.79 26.77
C SER A 162 -6.39 -10.78 26.63
N GLU A 163 -6.20 -11.86 25.87
CA GLU A 163 -7.19 -12.96 25.80
C GLU A 163 -7.51 -13.54 27.18
N GLU A 164 -6.48 -13.64 28.02
CA GLU A 164 -6.60 -14.14 29.39
C GLU A 164 -6.31 -13.01 30.39
N GLY A 165 -7.25 -12.77 31.31
CA GLY A 165 -7.06 -11.85 32.44
C GLY A 165 -7.99 -10.64 32.45
N ILE A 166 -7.70 -9.71 33.37
CA ILE A 166 -8.44 -8.46 33.54
C ILE A 166 -7.66 -7.36 32.79
N PRO A 167 -8.34 -6.44 32.10
CA PRO A 167 -7.68 -5.32 31.44
C PRO A 167 -6.77 -4.54 32.40
N MET A 168 -5.56 -4.26 31.93
CA MET A 168 -4.56 -3.51 32.70
C MET A 168 -4.49 -2.07 32.17
N SER A 169 -4.74 -1.08 33.03
CA SER A 169 -4.56 0.33 32.70
C SER A 169 -3.30 0.91 33.35
N CYS A 170 -2.53 1.68 32.56
CA CYS A 170 -1.34 2.38 33.00
C CYS A 170 -1.35 3.83 32.52
N GLN A 171 -0.99 4.76 33.39
CA GLN A 171 -0.78 6.16 33.03
C GLN A 171 0.70 6.45 32.87
N TYR A 172 1.06 7.07 31.76
CA TYR A 172 2.40 7.52 31.40
C TYR A 172 2.43 9.05 31.42
N TYR A 173 3.38 9.61 32.16
CA TYR A 173 3.60 11.05 32.26
C TYR A 173 4.88 11.35 31.49
N LEU A 174 4.74 11.97 30.33
CA LEU A 174 5.79 12.20 29.36
C LEU A 174 6.23 13.67 29.41
N LEU A 175 7.53 13.92 29.44
CA LEU A 175 8.11 15.25 29.27
C LEU A 175 7.93 15.73 27.81
N PRO A 176 8.07 17.04 27.52
CA PRO A 176 7.89 17.58 26.18
C PRO A 176 8.80 16.95 25.11
N ASP A 177 9.96 16.43 25.51
CA ASP A 177 10.94 15.76 24.63
C ASP A 177 10.73 14.23 24.54
N GLY A 178 9.63 13.72 25.08
CA GLY A 178 9.23 12.32 25.00
C GLY A 178 9.76 11.41 26.14
N HIS A 179 10.58 11.93 27.06
CA HIS A 179 11.04 11.12 28.19
C HIS A 179 9.90 10.74 29.15
N LEU A 180 9.89 9.48 29.60
CA LEU A 180 8.95 9.03 30.62
C LEU A 180 9.38 9.50 32.02
N ALA A 181 8.62 10.42 32.60
CA ALA A 181 8.88 10.94 33.95
C ALA A 181 8.20 10.12 35.04
N LYS A 182 6.98 9.61 34.80
CA LYS A 182 6.24 8.83 35.78
C LYS A 182 5.36 7.78 35.11
N ARG A 183 5.27 6.60 35.72
CA ARG A 183 4.33 5.53 35.35
C ARG A 183 3.53 5.09 36.56
N ILE A 184 2.21 5.05 36.43
CA ILE A 184 1.28 4.57 37.45
C ILE A 184 0.48 3.41 36.86
N GLN A 185 0.43 2.27 37.56
CA GLN A 185 -0.47 1.19 37.22
C GLN A 185 -1.76 1.33 38.04
N VAL A 186 -2.90 1.38 37.36
CA VAL A 186 -4.20 1.49 38.03
C VAL A 186 -4.43 0.25 38.88
N GLY A 187 -4.81 0.45 40.15
CA GLY A 187 -5.05 -0.63 41.12
C GLY A 187 -3.81 -1.08 41.89
N SER A 188 -2.60 -0.59 41.57
CA SER A 188 -1.39 -0.81 42.37
C SER A 188 -1.04 0.45 43.17
N PRO A 189 -0.61 0.34 44.44
CA PRO A 189 -0.19 1.49 45.23
C PRO A 189 1.18 2.05 44.80
N GLY A 190 1.95 1.29 44.02
CA GLY A 190 3.29 1.69 43.58
C GLY A 190 3.25 2.57 42.33
N CYS A 191 4.18 3.53 42.25
CA CYS A 191 4.47 4.24 41.00
C CYS A 191 5.98 4.29 40.75
N CYS A 192 6.36 4.29 39.48
CA CYS A 192 7.74 4.56 39.06
C CYS A 192 7.84 6.04 38.70
N ILE A 193 8.83 6.74 39.26
CA ILE A 193 9.05 8.16 38.97
C ILE A 193 10.55 8.44 38.85
N ILE A 194 10.91 9.30 37.90
CA ILE A 194 12.29 9.78 37.79
C ILE A 194 12.64 10.63 39.01
N THR A 195 13.83 10.41 39.56
CA THR A 195 14.30 11.12 40.76
C THR A 195 15.11 12.37 40.43
N LYS A 196 15.59 12.48 39.19
CA LYS A 196 16.39 13.58 38.66
C LYS A 196 15.89 13.93 37.26
N MET A 197 15.98 15.21 36.91
CA MET A 197 15.60 15.70 35.59
C MET A 197 16.58 15.16 34.54
N PRO A 198 16.10 14.56 33.43
CA PRO A 198 16.94 14.19 32.31
C PRO A 198 17.48 15.44 31.60
N ILE A 199 18.55 15.25 30.82
CA ILE A 199 19.05 16.28 29.91
C ILE A 199 18.05 16.36 28.75
N MET A 200 17.39 17.51 28.62
CA MET A 200 16.40 17.73 27.57
C MET A 200 17.08 17.70 26.20
N ARG A 201 16.51 16.97 25.24
CA ARG A 201 16.99 16.99 23.86
C ARG A 201 16.60 18.33 23.22
N GLU A 202 17.55 18.95 22.52
CA GLU A 202 17.22 20.04 21.61
C GLU A 202 16.39 19.46 20.45
N GLU A 203 15.39 20.21 19.99
CA GLU A 203 14.54 19.78 18.88
C GLU A 203 15.40 19.71 17.62
N ASP A 204 15.55 18.51 17.05
CA ASP A 204 16.31 18.33 15.81
C ASP A 204 15.63 19.17 14.71
N GLU A 205 16.31 20.22 14.24
CA GLU A 205 15.85 20.98 13.07
C GLU A 205 15.77 20.01 11.89
N ILE A 206 14.55 19.71 11.43
CA ILE A 206 14.33 18.85 10.27
C ILE A 206 14.97 19.54 9.06
N GLU A 207 16.11 19.03 8.62
CA GLU A 207 16.76 19.51 7.41
C GLU A 207 15.74 19.46 6.26
N PRO A 208 15.54 20.57 5.51
CA PRO A 208 14.57 20.61 4.43
C PRO A 208 14.93 19.53 3.40
N ARG A 209 13.91 18.83 2.89
CA ARG A 209 14.10 17.78 1.88
C ARG A 209 14.96 18.32 0.72
N PRO A 210 16.04 17.63 0.31
CA PRO A 210 16.87 18.08 -0.79
C PRO A 210 16.03 18.16 -2.06
N VAL A 211 16.00 19.35 -2.67
CA VAL A 211 15.34 19.57 -3.96
C VAL A 211 16.33 19.18 -5.06
N PHE A 212 16.12 18.02 -5.67
CA PHE A 212 16.94 17.59 -6.80
C PHE A 212 16.45 18.27 -8.09
N GLU A 213 17.33 19.02 -8.74
CA GLU A 213 17.04 19.56 -10.06
C GLU A 213 16.87 18.43 -11.09
N LYS A 214 15.87 18.56 -11.97
CA LYS A 214 15.69 17.61 -13.08
C LYS A 214 16.83 17.80 -14.08
N LYS A 215 17.76 16.85 -14.13
CA LYS A 215 18.78 16.83 -15.19
C LYS A 215 18.13 16.58 -16.56
N PRO A 216 18.57 17.27 -17.63
CA PRO A 216 18.10 17.00 -18.98
C PRO A 216 18.46 15.56 -19.40
N LEU A 217 17.51 14.85 -20.02
CA LEU A 217 17.71 13.48 -20.49
C LEU A 217 18.49 13.50 -21.81
N VAL A 218 19.81 13.35 -21.74
CA VAL A 218 20.67 13.16 -22.91
C VAL A 218 20.80 11.65 -23.16
N TRP A 219 19.79 11.08 -23.81
CA TRP A 219 19.68 9.62 -23.99
C TRP A 219 20.77 9.06 -24.92
N GLU A 220 21.37 9.90 -25.77
CA GLU A 220 22.46 9.53 -26.67
C GLU A 220 23.76 9.19 -25.92
N GLU A 221 23.96 9.77 -24.73
CA GLU A 221 25.15 9.54 -23.88
C GLU A 221 24.92 8.42 -22.85
N ASP A 222 23.65 8.10 -22.58
CA ASP A 222 23.28 7.01 -21.69
C ASP A 222 23.37 5.67 -22.44
N MET A 223 24.32 4.84 -22.03
CA MET A 223 24.60 3.55 -22.67
C MET A 223 23.38 2.62 -22.67
N GLU A 224 22.56 2.62 -21.61
CA GLU A 224 21.38 1.76 -21.52
C GLU A 224 20.27 2.26 -22.44
N LEU A 225 19.99 3.57 -22.45
CA LEU A 225 18.97 4.17 -23.30
C LEU A 225 19.35 4.08 -24.78
N TYR A 226 20.62 4.30 -25.11
CA TYR A 226 21.12 4.13 -26.47
C TYR A 226 20.96 2.68 -26.95
N SER A 227 21.25 1.69 -26.09
CA SER A 227 21.02 0.28 -26.41
C SER A 227 19.55 -0.01 -26.71
N ARG A 228 18.64 0.44 -25.85
CA ARG A 228 17.19 0.25 -26.05
C ARG A 228 16.69 0.90 -27.35
N PHE A 229 17.23 2.06 -27.69
CA PHE A 229 16.92 2.73 -28.96
C PHE A 229 17.37 1.89 -30.16
N LEU A 230 18.60 1.36 -30.15
CA LEU A 230 19.12 0.54 -31.24
C LEU A 230 18.31 -0.75 -31.42
N ASP A 231 17.98 -1.42 -30.32
CA ASP A 231 17.16 -2.64 -30.35
C ASP A 231 15.79 -2.36 -30.97
N ARG A 232 15.11 -1.30 -30.53
CA ARG A 232 13.80 -0.92 -31.06
C ARG A 232 13.86 -0.51 -32.53
N LYS A 233 14.93 0.19 -32.93
CA LYS A 233 15.17 0.59 -34.33
C LYS A 233 15.32 -0.64 -35.22
N GLU A 234 16.09 -1.63 -34.79
CA GLU A 234 16.31 -2.86 -35.56
C GLU A 234 15.06 -3.73 -35.61
N GLU A 235 14.31 -3.83 -34.51
CA GLU A 235 13.02 -4.52 -34.47
C GLU A 235 12.03 -3.93 -35.50
N LEU A 236 11.91 -2.60 -35.54
CA LEU A 236 11.05 -1.90 -36.50
C LEU A 236 11.52 -2.13 -37.94
N ARG A 237 12.84 -2.12 -38.19
CA ARG A 237 13.41 -2.39 -39.53
C ARG A 237 13.09 -3.80 -40.01
N LEU A 238 13.24 -4.80 -39.14
CA LEU A 238 12.92 -6.20 -39.44
C LEU A 238 11.42 -6.39 -39.66
N SER A 239 10.58 -5.78 -38.82
CA SER A 239 9.13 -5.81 -38.96
C SER A 239 8.69 -5.23 -40.31
N HIS A 240 9.21 -4.05 -40.69
CA HIS A 240 8.91 -3.42 -41.97
C HIS A 240 9.34 -4.29 -43.17
N THR A 241 10.55 -4.85 -43.11
CA THR A 241 11.06 -5.73 -44.17
C THR A 241 10.20 -7.00 -44.30
N SER A 242 9.79 -7.58 -43.18
CA SER A 242 8.90 -8.74 -43.15
C SER A 242 7.52 -8.41 -43.74
N TYR A 243 6.95 -7.26 -43.37
CA TYR A 243 5.67 -6.78 -43.91
C TYR A 243 5.71 -6.68 -45.43
N LEU A 244 6.73 -6.03 -46.00
CA LEU A 244 6.85 -5.90 -47.46
C LEU A 244 7.05 -7.24 -48.17
N ARG A 245 7.73 -8.22 -47.53
CA ARG A 245 7.85 -9.58 -48.08
C ARG A 245 6.54 -10.34 -48.07
N GLN A 246 5.72 -10.15 -47.04
CA GLN A 246 4.41 -10.82 -46.91
C GLN A 246 3.34 -10.18 -47.81
N HIS A 247 3.55 -8.94 -48.24
CA HIS A 247 2.62 -8.16 -49.06
C HIS A 247 3.24 -7.73 -50.40
N PRO A 248 3.50 -8.67 -51.35
CA PRO A 248 4.02 -8.32 -52.67
C PRO A 248 3.09 -7.39 -53.45
N GLU A 249 1.78 -7.41 -53.13
CA GLU A 249 0.79 -6.47 -53.69
C GLU A 249 1.10 -5.01 -53.36
N ALA A 250 1.76 -4.72 -52.23
CA ALA A 250 2.15 -3.35 -51.87
C ALA A 250 3.20 -2.82 -52.85
N HIS A 251 4.18 -3.65 -53.22
CA HIS A 251 5.19 -3.28 -54.21
C HIS A 251 4.58 -3.08 -55.60
N ALA A 252 3.66 -3.96 -56.01
CA ALA A 252 2.95 -3.82 -57.29
C ALA A 252 2.10 -2.54 -57.34
N LEU A 253 1.34 -2.26 -56.28
CA LEU A 253 0.48 -1.08 -56.16
C LEU A 253 1.26 0.23 -56.19
N ILE A 254 2.44 0.29 -55.55
CA ILE A 254 3.32 1.46 -55.66
C ILE A 254 3.94 1.56 -57.06
N SER A 255 4.35 0.44 -57.67
CA SER A 255 4.94 0.43 -59.01
C SER A 255 3.95 0.92 -60.07
N ASP A 256 2.70 0.45 -60.01
CA ASP A 256 1.63 0.86 -60.91
C ASP A 256 1.27 2.35 -60.72
N PHE A 257 1.24 2.83 -59.47
CA PHE A 257 1.06 4.25 -59.19
C PHE A 257 2.16 5.10 -59.84
N LEU A 258 3.43 4.73 -59.65
CA LEU A 258 4.57 5.44 -60.23
C LEU A 258 4.53 5.43 -61.75
N LEU A 259 4.13 4.30 -62.36
CA LEU A 259 3.94 4.21 -63.81
C LEU A 259 2.85 5.17 -64.29
N PHE A 260 1.71 5.22 -63.60
CA PHE A 260 0.61 6.12 -63.99
C PHE A 260 0.96 7.59 -63.77
N LEU A 261 1.73 7.90 -62.73
CA LEU A 261 2.24 9.24 -62.47
C LEU A 261 3.16 9.70 -63.61
N LEU A 262 4.03 8.83 -64.11
CA LEU A 262 4.90 9.10 -65.27
C LEU A 262 4.13 9.23 -66.59
N LEU A 263 3.10 8.41 -66.81
CA LEU A 263 2.31 8.42 -68.05
C LEU A 263 1.36 9.62 -68.15
N ARG A 264 0.77 10.06 -67.02
CA ARG A 264 -0.25 11.11 -67.01
C ARG A 264 0.31 12.49 -66.71
N GLN A 265 1.46 12.58 -66.05
CA GLN A 265 2.10 13.84 -65.63
C GLN A 265 1.09 14.89 -65.12
N PRO A 266 0.31 14.56 -64.07
CA PRO A 266 -0.71 15.47 -63.55
C PRO A 266 -0.07 16.70 -62.90
N GLU A 267 -0.73 17.86 -63.00
CA GLU A 267 -0.29 19.10 -62.32
C GLU A 267 -0.42 19.00 -60.79
N ASP A 268 -1.42 18.27 -60.29
CA ASP A 268 -1.63 18.00 -58.86
C ASP A 268 -1.45 16.50 -58.54
N VAL A 269 -0.26 16.16 -58.04
CA VAL A 269 0.13 14.79 -57.68
C VAL A 269 -0.61 14.28 -56.44
N VAL A 270 -0.98 15.15 -55.51
CA VAL A 270 -1.58 14.76 -54.23
C VAL A 270 -3.03 14.35 -54.44
N THR A 271 -3.80 15.14 -55.20
CA THR A 271 -5.17 14.78 -55.58
C THR A 271 -5.18 13.52 -56.43
N PHE A 272 -4.23 13.39 -57.37
CA PHE A 272 -4.07 12.19 -58.18
C PHE A 272 -3.77 10.93 -57.33
N ALA A 273 -2.92 11.04 -56.32
CA ALA A 273 -2.64 9.94 -55.39
C ALA A 273 -3.89 9.55 -54.58
N ALA A 274 -4.66 10.52 -54.11
CA ALA A 274 -5.89 10.27 -53.36
C ALA A 274 -6.94 9.50 -54.21
N GLU A 275 -7.10 9.88 -55.48
CA GLU A 275 -7.99 9.18 -56.41
C GLU A 275 -7.48 7.77 -56.75
N TYR A 276 -6.16 7.61 -56.95
CA TYR A 276 -5.56 6.32 -57.25
C TYR A 276 -5.66 5.34 -56.06
N PHE A 277 -5.32 5.77 -54.84
CA PHE A 277 -5.30 4.91 -53.66
C PHE A 277 -6.67 4.75 -52.98
N GLY A 278 -7.61 5.68 -53.20
CA GLY A 278 -8.94 5.70 -52.58
C GLY A 278 -9.72 4.38 -52.65
N PRO A 279 -9.81 3.71 -53.81
CA PRO A 279 -10.52 2.44 -53.96
C PRO A 279 -9.94 1.29 -53.11
N PHE A 280 -8.64 1.33 -52.78
CA PHE A 280 -7.97 0.29 -52.00
C PHE A 280 -8.23 0.43 -50.48
N ALA A 281 -8.64 1.61 -50.01
CA ALA A 281 -8.95 1.86 -48.60
C ALA A 281 -10.29 1.25 -48.15
N ALA A 282 -11.26 1.09 -49.07
CA ALA A 282 -12.64 0.69 -48.75
C ALA A 282 -12.82 -0.77 -48.28
N ARG A 283 -11.75 -1.60 -48.31
CA ARG A 283 -11.82 -3.04 -47.98
C ARG A 283 -11.25 -3.43 -46.63
N ARG A 284 -10.90 -2.49 -45.74
CA ARG A 284 -10.40 -2.82 -44.39
C ARG A 284 -11.34 -2.30 -43.30
N PRO A 285 -11.80 -3.15 -42.34
CA PRO A 285 -12.30 -2.63 -41.08
C PRO A 285 -11.17 -1.88 -40.39
N ALA A 286 -11.46 -0.71 -39.81
CA ALA A 286 -10.48 0.16 -39.19
C ALA A 286 -9.62 -0.61 -38.16
N THR A 287 -8.36 -0.88 -38.50
CA THR A 287 -7.41 -1.54 -37.61
C THR A 287 -7.12 -0.61 -36.43
N ARG A 288 -7.38 -1.08 -35.20
CA ARG A 288 -7.17 -0.34 -33.93
C ARG A 288 -5.74 0.21 -33.75
N ALA A 289 -4.76 -0.27 -34.50
CA ALA A 289 -3.34 0.05 -34.36
C ALA A 289 -2.94 1.44 -34.90
N LEU A 290 -3.81 2.11 -35.66
CA LEU A 290 -3.57 3.48 -36.17
C LEU A 290 -4.62 4.47 -35.67
N ARG A 291 -4.95 4.41 -34.37
CA ARG A 291 -5.39 5.65 -33.72
C ARG A 291 -4.18 6.57 -33.70
N SER A 292 -4.14 7.53 -34.63
CA SER A 292 -3.34 8.72 -34.45
C SER A 292 -3.64 9.23 -33.05
N SER A 293 -2.62 9.25 -32.20
CA SER A 293 -2.70 9.95 -30.93
C SER A 293 -2.87 11.43 -31.28
N ASN A 294 -4.12 11.89 -31.41
CA ASN A 294 -4.45 13.32 -31.44
C ASN A 294 -4.26 13.94 -30.05
N ARG A 295 -3.29 13.48 -29.25
CA ARG A 295 -2.77 14.26 -28.14
C ARG A 295 -1.81 15.29 -28.72
N PRO A 296 -2.04 16.59 -28.50
CA PRO A 296 -1.03 17.60 -28.75
C PRO A 296 0.26 17.18 -28.04
N SER A 297 1.38 17.20 -28.75
CA SER A 297 2.69 16.99 -28.14
C SER A 297 2.88 18.04 -27.03
N PRO A 298 3.25 17.66 -25.80
CA PRO A 298 3.55 18.61 -24.73
C PRO A 298 4.80 19.46 -25.03
N PHE A 299 5.50 19.20 -26.14
CA PHE A 299 6.70 19.91 -26.58
C PHE A 299 6.47 20.87 -27.76
N ARG A 300 5.22 21.06 -28.21
CA ARG A 300 4.91 22.09 -29.21
C ARG A 300 4.47 23.36 -28.51
N SER A 301 5.39 24.30 -28.32
CA SER A 301 5.07 25.70 -28.03
C SER A 301 4.22 26.23 -29.20
N LEU A 302 3.03 26.73 -28.90
CA LEU A 302 2.27 27.54 -29.85
C LEU A 302 2.84 28.95 -29.75
N ASP A 303 3.68 29.34 -30.70
CA ASP A 303 4.01 30.76 -30.89
C ASP A 303 2.76 31.47 -31.46
N PRO A 304 2.28 32.57 -30.87
CA PRO A 304 1.23 33.37 -31.46
C PRO A 304 1.82 34.29 -32.54
N GLU A 305 1.40 34.09 -33.78
CA GLU A 305 1.70 34.98 -34.90
C GLU A 305 1.07 36.36 -34.67
N TRP A 306 1.97 37.32 -34.46
CA TRP A 306 1.92 38.77 -34.67
C TRP A 306 0.69 39.35 -35.40
N ASP A 307 -0.14 40.10 -34.65
CA ASP A 307 -1.04 41.13 -35.19
C ASP A 307 -0.21 42.22 -35.88
N ALA A 308 -0.21 42.24 -37.21
CA ALA A 308 0.29 43.36 -38.00
C ALA A 308 -0.77 44.46 -38.08
N GLY A 309 -0.66 45.45 -37.19
CA GLY A 309 -1.36 46.73 -37.30
C GLY A 309 -0.40 47.87 -37.61
N SER A 310 -0.42 48.37 -38.85
CA SER A 310 -0.15 49.76 -39.26
C SER A 310 -0.47 49.82 -40.77
N GLY A 311 -1.35 50.68 -41.29
CA GLY A 311 -1.51 52.09 -40.98
C GLY A 311 -0.77 52.88 -42.07
N GLU A 312 -1.37 52.97 -43.26
CA GLU A 312 -0.90 53.82 -44.36
C GLU A 312 -1.26 55.28 -44.08
N ASP A 313 -0.27 56.16 -44.25
CA ASP A 313 -0.44 57.56 -44.68
C ASP A 313 -0.80 57.59 -46.19
#